data_AF-A0A1A2U997-F1
#
_entry.id   AF-A0A1A2U997-F1
#
_cell.length_a   1.000
_cell.length_b   1.000
_cell.length_c   1.000
_cell.angle_alpha   90.00
_cell.angle_beta   90.00
_cell.angle_gamma   90.00
#
_symmetry.space_group_name_H-M   'P 1'
#
loop_
_entity.id
_entity.type
_entity.pdbx_description
1 polymer ?
#
loop_
_entity_poly.entity_id
_entity_poly.type
_entity_poly.pdbx_seq_one_letter_code
_entity_poly.pdbx_strand_id
1 'polypeptide(L)'
;MAGGLVAGALATAGCAQAEVAAAPVGSRVYASAPAPPADPEAEVAELQWQVNDLHDNWDNLAAADRQQRLKQLQQQATTVSNDVQNLPPAQRPGVEMRLLQTTLALFDLVRKAQGPNQPCYFPACLPGL
;
A
#
# COMPACT_ATOMS: atom_id res chain seq x y z
N MET A 1 -34.52 68.49 -11.84
CA MET A 1 -34.04 69.59 -10.96
C MET A 1 -33.21 68.96 -9.84
N ALA A 2 -32.13 69.64 -9.43
CA ALA A 2 -31.21 69.33 -8.32
C ALA A 2 -30.27 68.12 -8.52
N GLY A 3 -28.97 68.16 -8.22
CA GLY A 3 -28.10 69.18 -7.61
C GLY A 3 -26.97 68.51 -6.81
N GLY A 4 -25.74 69.04 -6.89
CA GLY A 4 -24.58 68.80 -6.00
C GLY A 4 -23.69 67.60 -6.39
N LEU A 5 -22.40 67.67 -6.78
CA LEU A 5 -21.18 68.40 -6.37
C LEU A 5 -20.53 67.95 -5.03
N VAL A 6 -19.19 67.89 -5.08
CA VAL A 6 -18.16 67.90 -4.02
C VAL A 6 -17.76 66.50 -3.50
N ALA A 7 -16.61 65.94 -3.92
CA ALA A 7 -15.21 66.23 -3.54
C ALA A 7 -14.87 65.86 -2.08
N GLY A 8 -13.78 65.12 -1.90
CA GLY A 8 -13.27 64.77 -0.57
C GLY A 8 -12.09 63.80 -0.66
N ALA A 9 -10.88 64.36 -0.71
CA ALA A 9 -9.64 63.64 -0.48
C ALA A 9 -9.61 63.03 0.94
N LEU A 10 -8.80 62.00 1.16
CA LEU A 10 -7.59 62.08 1.99
C LEU A 10 -6.92 60.71 2.10
N ALA A 11 -5.60 60.75 2.00
CA ALA A 11 -4.70 59.62 2.15
C ALA A 11 -4.74 59.05 3.58
N THR A 12 -4.64 57.72 3.70
CA THR A 12 -4.11 57.07 4.89
C THR A 12 -3.14 55.96 4.47
N ALA A 13 -1.88 56.17 4.84
CA ALA A 13 -0.92 55.09 4.99
C ALA A 13 -1.43 54.13 6.08
N GLY A 14 -1.35 52.82 5.85
CA GLY A 14 -1.79 51.86 6.85
C GLY A 14 -1.48 50.43 6.41
N CYS A 15 -0.65 49.76 7.19
CA CYS A 15 -0.21 48.40 7.00
C CYS A 15 -1.37 47.40 6.89
N ALA A 16 -1.13 46.32 6.14
CA ALA A 16 -1.70 45.00 6.31
C ALA A 16 -3.23 44.91 6.45
N GLN A 17 -3.90 44.63 5.33
CA GLN A 17 -4.99 43.67 5.23
C GLN A 17 -5.41 43.59 3.76
N ALA A 18 -4.93 42.55 3.06
CA ALA A 18 -5.59 42.11 1.84
C ALA A 18 -6.57 41.01 2.24
N GLU A 19 -7.76 41.46 2.63
CA GLU A 19 -8.97 40.65 2.60
C GLU A 19 -9.11 40.09 1.18
N VAL A 20 -8.74 38.82 1.01
CA VAL A 20 -9.01 38.09 -0.22
C VAL A 20 -10.52 37.98 -0.32
N ALA A 21 -11.06 38.75 -1.25
CA ALA A 21 -12.42 38.65 -1.73
C ALA A 21 -12.82 37.18 -1.86
N ALA A 22 -13.91 36.83 -1.20
CA ALA A 22 -14.60 35.56 -1.34
C ALA A 22 -15.05 35.40 -2.80
N ALA A 23 -14.19 34.79 -3.62
CA ALA A 23 -14.66 34.04 -4.78
C ALA A 23 -15.38 32.81 -4.22
N PRO A 24 -16.58 32.44 -4.73
CA PRO A 24 -17.19 31.18 -4.35
C PRO A 24 -16.18 30.10 -4.70
N VAL A 25 -15.63 29.45 -3.67
CA VAL A 25 -14.78 28.29 -3.83
C VAL A 25 -15.69 27.30 -4.57
N GLY A 26 -15.43 27.14 -5.86
CA GLY A 26 -16.04 26.07 -6.61
C GLY A 26 -15.69 24.83 -5.82
N SER A 27 -16.68 24.22 -5.19
CA SER A 27 -16.56 22.91 -4.58
C SER A 27 -15.98 22.02 -5.65
N ARG A 28 -14.66 21.85 -5.64
CA ARG A 28 -14.02 20.70 -6.24
C ARG A 28 -14.52 19.55 -5.40
N VAL A 29 -15.72 19.10 -5.75
CA VAL A 29 -16.08 17.70 -5.68
C VAL A 29 -14.91 17.03 -6.39
N TYR A 30 -13.95 16.52 -5.61
CA TYR A 30 -13.19 15.39 -6.07
C TYR A 30 -14.26 14.35 -6.35
N ALA A 31 -14.69 14.27 -7.61
CA ALA A 31 -15.23 13.04 -8.12
C ALA A 31 -14.11 12.05 -7.82
N SER A 32 -14.31 11.22 -6.81
CA SER A 32 -13.45 10.10 -6.53
C SER A 32 -13.38 9.34 -7.84
N ALA A 33 -12.30 9.57 -8.59
CA ALA A 33 -11.98 8.73 -9.71
C ALA A 33 -11.98 7.31 -9.12
N PRO A 34 -12.65 6.32 -9.75
CA PRO A 34 -12.53 4.95 -9.30
C PRO A 34 -11.04 4.66 -9.14
N ALA A 35 -10.67 4.10 -7.98
CA ALA A 35 -9.30 3.66 -7.77
C ALA A 35 -8.87 2.89 -9.03
N PRO A 36 -7.68 3.18 -9.59
CA PRO A 36 -7.22 2.47 -10.78
C PRO A 36 -7.38 0.97 -10.52
N PRO A 37 -7.86 0.19 -11.51
CA PRO A 37 -8.05 -1.23 -11.32
C PRO A 37 -6.77 -1.82 -10.75
N ALA A 38 -6.89 -2.54 -9.63
CA ALA A 38 -5.77 -3.27 -9.06
C ALA A 38 -5.18 -4.16 -10.17
N ASP A 39 -3.90 -3.94 -10.47
CA ASP A 39 -3.22 -4.70 -11.51
C ASP A 39 -2.65 -5.96 -10.87
N PRO A 40 -3.22 -7.14 -11.14
CA PRO A 40 -2.83 -8.38 -10.48
C PRO A 40 -1.38 -8.77 -10.83
N GLU A 41 -0.89 -8.40 -12.01
CA GLU A 41 0.50 -8.63 -12.38
C GLU A 41 1.47 -7.82 -11.52
N ALA A 42 1.14 -6.56 -11.26
CA ALA A 42 1.90 -5.68 -10.39
C ALA A 42 1.87 -6.19 -8.94
N GLU A 43 0.72 -6.66 -8.45
CA GLU A 43 0.64 -7.24 -7.10
C GLU A 43 1.48 -8.51 -6.94
N VAL A 44 1.47 -9.40 -7.95
CA VAL A 44 2.34 -10.58 -7.94
C VAL A 44 3.82 -10.17 -8.01
N ALA A 45 4.16 -9.15 -8.81
CA ALA A 45 5.53 -8.65 -8.91
C ALA A 45 6.01 -8.01 -7.60
N GLU A 46 5.13 -7.28 -6.91
CA GLU A 46 5.42 -6.71 -5.59
C GLU A 46 5.60 -7.80 -4.54
N LEU A 47 4.71 -8.81 -4.51
CA LEU A 47 4.85 -9.98 -3.65
C LEU A 47 6.19 -10.68 -3.91
N GLN A 48 6.56 -10.86 -5.18
CA GLN A 48 7.83 -11.47 -5.57
C GLN A 48 9.02 -10.68 -5.06
N TRP A 49 8.99 -9.36 -5.22
CA TRP A 49 10.05 -8.48 -4.73
C TRP A 49 10.20 -8.58 -3.21
N GLN A 50 9.11 -8.53 -2.44
CA GLN A 50 9.18 -8.62 -0.99
C GLN A 50 9.66 -9.99 -0.49
N VAL A 51 9.27 -11.08 -1.19
CA VAL A 51 9.76 -12.44 -0.90
C VAL A 51 11.27 -12.51 -1.15
N ASN A 52 11.75 -11.95 -2.26
CA ASN A 52 13.19 -11.90 -2.57
C ASN A 52 13.95 -11.03 -1.57
N ASP A 53 13.46 -9.83 -1.24
CA ASP A 53 14.05 -8.96 -0.21
C ASP A 53 14.19 -9.69 1.13
N LEU A 54 13.13 -10.40 1.55
CA LEU A 54 13.17 -11.20 2.76
C LEU A 54 14.14 -12.37 2.66
N HIS A 55 14.28 -12.98 1.48
CA HIS A 55 15.23 -14.06 1.24
C HIS A 55 16.68 -13.59 1.34
N ASP A 56 17.03 -12.50 0.64
CA ASP A 56 18.37 -11.91 0.64
C ASP A 56 18.76 -11.37 2.03
N ASN A 57 17.81 -10.76 2.74
CA ASN A 57 18.06 -10.21 4.07
C ASN A 57 17.80 -11.22 5.20
N TRP A 58 17.46 -12.47 4.88
CA TRP A 58 16.98 -13.45 5.85
C TRP A 58 17.88 -13.54 7.08
N ASP A 59 19.18 -13.74 6.87
CA ASP A 59 20.14 -13.97 7.95
C ASP A 59 20.52 -12.68 8.71
N ASN A 60 20.22 -11.51 8.14
CA ASN A 60 20.48 -10.20 8.75
C ASN A 60 19.34 -9.71 9.65
N LEU A 61 18.13 -10.25 9.51
CA LEU A 61 16.95 -9.85 10.29
C LEU A 61 16.89 -10.56 11.65
N ALA A 62 16.24 -9.98 12.66
CA ALA A 62 15.96 -10.69 13.91
C ALA A 62 14.89 -11.78 13.70
N ALA A 63 14.92 -12.85 14.50
CA ALA A 63 13.99 -13.98 14.35
C ALA A 63 12.51 -13.57 14.43
N ALA A 64 12.17 -12.63 15.31
CA ALA A 64 10.81 -12.10 15.45
C ALA A 64 10.36 -11.35 14.18
N ASP A 65 11.24 -10.53 13.60
CA ASP A 65 10.94 -9.77 12.37
C ASP A 65 10.76 -10.71 11.17
N ARG A 66 11.59 -11.76 11.07
CA ARG A 66 11.45 -12.80 10.04
C ARG A 66 10.07 -13.46 10.10
N GLN A 67 9.62 -13.86 11.29
CA GLN A 67 8.31 -14.49 11.47
C GLN A 67 7.16 -13.53 11.18
N GLN A 68 7.28 -12.26 11.57
CA GLN A 68 6.27 -11.24 11.27
C GLN A 68 6.14 -11.01 9.76
N ARG A 69 7.26 -10.79 9.06
CA ARG A 69 7.26 -10.61 7.61
C ARG A 69 6.76 -11.83 6.87
N LEU A 70 7.12 -13.04 7.30
CA LEU A 70 6.59 -14.27 6.70
C LEU A 70 5.07 -14.38 6.81
N LYS A 71 4.50 -14.07 7.96
CA LYS A 71 3.03 -14.08 8.13
C LYS A 71 2.36 -13.06 7.22
N GLN A 72 2.92 -11.86 7.11
CA GLN A 72 2.41 -10.83 6.20
C GLN A 72 2.46 -11.29 4.74
N LEU A 73 3.57 -11.87 4.29
CA LEU A 73 3.71 -12.37 2.92
C LEU A 73 2.79 -13.54 2.62
N GLN A 74 2.54 -14.43 3.59
CA GLN A 74 1.55 -15.51 3.40
C GLN A 74 0.13 -14.98 3.25
N GLN A 75 -0.24 -13.98 4.05
CA GLN A 75 -1.54 -13.32 3.91
C GLN A 75 -1.67 -12.63 2.55
N GLN A 76 -0.66 -11.88 2.13
CA GLN A 76 -0.65 -11.22 0.82
C GLN A 76 -0.71 -12.24 -0.33
N ALA A 77 0.09 -13.31 -0.27
CA ALA A 77 0.05 -14.39 -1.26
C ALA A 77 -1.34 -15.03 -1.37
N THR A 78 -2.05 -15.18 -0.25
CA THR A 78 -3.43 -15.69 -0.26
C THR A 78 -4.38 -14.71 -0.93
N THR A 79 -4.29 -13.42 -0.62
CA THR A 79 -5.11 -12.37 -1.27
C THR A 79 -4.86 -12.33 -2.77
N VAL A 80 -3.59 -12.24 -3.18
CA VAL A 80 -3.19 -12.21 -4.59
C VAL A 80 -3.60 -13.49 -5.32
N SER A 81 -3.52 -14.65 -4.67
CA SER A 81 -4.01 -15.91 -5.26
C SER A 81 -5.52 -15.94 -5.46
N ASN A 82 -6.30 -15.28 -4.61
CA ASN A 82 -7.74 -15.12 -4.84
C ASN A 82 -8.00 -14.17 -6.01
N ASP A 83 -7.24 -13.08 -6.12
CA ASP A 83 -7.39 -12.12 -7.21
C ASP A 83 -7.06 -12.75 -8.57
N VAL A 84 -5.93 -13.47 -8.66
CA VAL A 84 -5.52 -14.22 -9.87
C VAL A 84 -6.58 -15.22 -10.32
N GLN A 85 -7.24 -15.92 -9.39
CA GLN A 85 -8.31 -16.85 -9.73
C GLN A 85 -9.57 -16.17 -10.30
N ASN A 86 -9.80 -14.89 -9.96
CA ASN A 86 -10.90 -14.09 -10.49
C ASN A 86 -10.58 -13.46 -11.86
N LEU A 87 -9.35 -13.59 -12.36
CA LEU A 87 -8.97 -13.02 -13.64
C LEU A 87 -9.58 -13.74 -14.85
N PRO A 88 -9.77 -13.02 -15.96
CA PRO A 88 -10.16 -13.62 -17.22
C PRO A 88 -9.14 -14.69 -17.67
N PRO A 89 -9.60 -15.81 -18.26
CA PRO A 89 -8.76 -16.96 -18.59
C PRO A 89 -7.65 -16.65 -19.60
N ALA A 90 -7.77 -15.56 -20.37
CA ALA A 90 -6.72 -15.12 -21.29
C ALA A 90 -5.47 -14.56 -20.56
N GLN A 91 -5.64 -14.04 -19.34
CA GLN A 91 -4.57 -13.38 -18.58
C GLN A 91 -4.02 -14.29 -17.47
N ARG A 92 -4.87 -15.17 -16.90
CA ARG A 92 -4.50 -16.09 -15.83
C ARG A 92 -3.17 -16.84 -16.01
N PRO A 93 -2.88 -17.49 -17.16
CA PRO A 93 -1.71 -18.37 -17.26
C PRO A 93 -0.38 -17.66 -16.99
N GLY A 94 -0.24 -16.40 -17.45
CA GLY A 94 0.98 -15.63 -17.25
C GLY A 94 1.17 -15.22 -15.79
N VAL A 95 0.11 -14.74 -15.16
CA VAL A 95 0.12 -14.27 -13.76
C VAL A 95 0.26 -15.44 -12.78
N GLU A 96 -0.45 -16.53 -13.04
CA GLU A 96 -0.44 -17.75 -12.23
C GLU A 96 0.95 -18.40 -12.20
N MET A 97 1.67 -18.44 -13.32
CA MET A 97 3.05 -18.93 -13.36
C MET A 97 4.02 -18.07 -12.53
N ARG A 98 3.85 -16.74 -12.53
CA ARG A 98 4.66 -15.84 -11.70
C ARG A 98 4.31 -16.02 -10.22
N LEU A 99 3.01 -16.09 -9.90
CA LEU A 99 2.53 -16.31 -8.54
C LEU A 99 3.05 -17.64 -7.99
N LEU A 100 2.97 -18.72 -8.77
CA LEU A 100 3.44 -20.05 -8.34
C LEU A 100 4.93 -20.05 -7.98
N GLN A 101 5.76 -19.40 -8.79
CA GLN A 101 7.19 -19.25 -8.49
C GLN A 101 7.42 -18.48 -7.19
N THR A 102 6.69 -17.39 -6.99
CA THR A 102 6.74 -16.59 -5.76
C THR A 102 6.28 -17.40 -4.54
N THR A 103 5.22 -18.18 -4.66
CA THR A 103 4.73 -19.06 -3.59
C THR A 103 5.73 -20.14 -3.23
N LEU A 104 6.45 -20.72 -4.21
CA LEU A 104 7.51 -21.69 -3.95
C LEU A 104 8.69 -21.05 -3.19
N ALA A 105 9.12 -19.84 -3.57
CA ALA A 105 10.17 -19.11 -2.87
C ALA A 105 9.74 -18.73 -1.43
N LEU A 106 8.49 -18.32 -1.25
CA LEU A 106 7.91 -18.07 0.07
C LEU A 106 7.87 -19.36 0.92
N PHE A 107 7.49 -20.49 0.33
CA PHE A 107 7.45 -21.78 1.02
C PHE A 107 8.84 -22.22 1.50
N ASP A 108 9.87 -22.00 0.68
CA ASP A 108 11.26 -22.27 1.07
C ASP A 108 11.67 -21.44 2.31
N LEU A 109 11.32 -20.15 2.33
CA LEU A 109 11.54 -19.29 3.51
C LEU A 109 10.78 -19.77 4.74
N VAL A 110 9.53 -20.21 4.58
CA VAL A 110 8.74 -20.78 5.67
C VAL A 110 9.42 -22.03 6.23
N ARG A 111 9.90 -22.92 5.35
CA ARG A 111 10.66 -24.10 5.77
C ARG A 111 11.97 -23.72 6.47
N LYS A 112 12.70 -22.73 5.96
CA LYS A 112 13.92 -22.18 6.58
C LYS A 112 13.62 -21.61 7.98
N ALA A 113 12.47 -20.98 8.17
CA ALA A 113 12.02 -20.42 9.44
C ALA A 113 11.63 -21.47 10.49
N GLN A 114 11.05 -22.59 10.06
CA GLN A 114 10.63 -23.67 10.96
C GLN A 114 11.83 -24.45 11.51
N GLY A 115 12.95 -24.51 10.77
CA GLY A 115 14.18 -25.17 11.21
C GLY A 115 14.03 -26.68 11.45
N PRO A 116 15.13 -27.43 11.63
CA PRO A 116 15.10 -28.88 11.85
C PRO A 116 14.62 -29.31 13.26
N ASN A 117 14.35 -28.38 14.18
CA ASN A 117 14.13 -28.67 15.60
C ASN A 117 13.02 -27.85 16.28
N GLN A 118 12.08 -27.23 15.55
CA GLN A 118 10.96 -26.55 16.20
C GLN A 118 9.64 -27.27 15.93
N PRO A 119 9.17 -28.14 16.85
CA PRO A 119 7.82 -28.69 16.82
C PRO A 119 6.85 -27.61 17.32
N CYS A 120 6.77 -26.50 16.61
CA CYS A 120 5.76 -25.48 16.84
C CYS A 120 4.56 -25.76 15.93
N TYR A 121 3.84 -26.85 16.21
CA TYR A 121 2.50 -27.03 15.69
C TYR A 121 1.56 -26.18 16.55
N PHE A 122 0.83 -25.25 15.92
CA PHE A 122 -0.18 -24.45 16.61
C PHE A 122 -1.16 -25.39 17.35
N PRO A 123 -1.51 -25.13 18.62
CA PRO A 123 -1.45 -23.83 19.30
C PRO A 123 -0.39 -23.69 20.41
N ALA A 124 0.59 -24.59 20.54
CA ALA A 124 1.54 -24.51 21.67
C ALA A 124 2.99 -24.69 21.23
N CYS A 125 3.67 -23.59 20.94
CA CYS A 125 5.12 -23.52 21.09
C CYS A 125 5.44 -23.61 22.57
N LEU A 126 5.66 -24.81 23.10
CA LEU A 126 6.21 -24.98 24.44
C LEU A 126 7.68 -24.56 24.40
N PRO A 127 8.10 -23.53 25.17
CA PRO A 127 9.52 -23.25 25.35
C PRO A 127 10.16 -24.43 26.08
N GLY A 128 11.39 -24.77 25.66
CA GLY A 128 12.11 -25.98 26.04
C GLY A 128 12.05 -26.33 27.53
N LEU A 129 11.84 -27.64 27.77
CA LEU A 129 12.15 -28.32 29.01
C LEU A 129 13.67 -28.46 29.19
#